data_AF-A0A4U4E6I0-F1
#
_entry.id   AF-A0A4U4E6I0-F1
#
_cell.length_a   1.000
_cell.length_b   1.000
_cell.length_c   1.000
_cell.angle_alpha   90.00
_cell.angle_beta   90.00
_cell.angle_gamma   90.00
#
_symmetry.space_group_name_H-M   'P 1'
#
loop_
_entity.id
_entity.type
_entity.pdbx_description
1 polymer ?
#
loop_
_entity_poly.entity_id
_entity_poly.type
_entity_poly.pdbx_seq_one_letter_code
_entity_poly.pdbx_strand_id
1 'polypeptide(L)'
;MRDVQERIELMAEEIFELEMSEHEDKFWNDLSKKGLTSEHIDLPTVFERNYVVFYRQLEDYWKDRVSKYKDDMQVEYGCMSLREYRSYLMKRFRQILDLRYEELLRETWEEYGWSLGIEEGK
;
A
#
# COMPACT_ATOMS: atom_id res chain seq x y z
N MET A 1 9.51 24.60 16.03
CA MET A 1 8.27 23.96 15.51
C MET A 1 8.40 23.45 14.08
N ARG A 2 9.10 24.13 13.14
CA ARG A 2 9.36 23.60 11.77
C ARG A 2 10.07 22.23 11.74
N ASP A 3 11.09 22.02 12.58
CA ASP A 3 11.87 20.76 12.64
C ASP A 3 11.03 19.51 12.96
N VAL A 4 10.00 19.63 13.80
CA VAL A 4 9.17 18.46 14.19
C VAL A 4 8.22 18.06 13.05
N GLN A 5 7.72 19.03 12.28
CA GLN A 5 6.82 18.77 11.15
C GLN A 5 7.56 18.06 10.02
N GLU A 6 8.73 18.55 9.66
CA GLU A 6 9.59 17.94 8.64
C GLU A 6 10.00 16.51 9.04
N ARG A 7 10.30 16.29 10.33
CA ARG A 7 10.60 14.95 10.84
C ARG A 7 9.42 13.99 10.80
N ILE A 8 8.19 14.48 10.95
CA ILE A 8 6.97 13.66 10.80
C ILE A 8 6.74 13.28 9.33
N GLU A 9 6.94 14.22 8.42
CA GLU A 9 6.82 13.98 6.97
C GLU A 9 7.84 12.94 6.50
N LEU A 10 9.11 13.13 6.83
CA LEU A 10 10.18 12.19 6.50
C LEU A 10 9.93 10.80 7.09
N MET A 11 9.38 10.72 8.31
CA MET A 11 9.02 9.46 8.94
C MET A 11 7.85 8.77 8.22
N ALA A 12 6.86 9.52 7.78
CA ALA A 12 5.72 8.98 7.04
C ALA A 12 6.14 8.45 5.67
N GLU A 13 7.07 9.14 5.00
CA GLU A 13 7.70 8.70 3.75
C GLU A 13 8.54 7.43 3.98
N GLU A 14 9.38 7.40 5.02
CA GLU A 14 10.18 6.22 5.36
C GLU A 14 9.30 4.98 5.63
N ILE A 15 8.20 5.15 6.38
CA ILE A 15 7.24 4.07 6.62
C ILE A 15 6.62 3.57 5.32
N PHE A 16 6.21 4.49 4.45
CA PHE A 16 5.58 4.16 3.17
C PHE A 16 6.52 3.33 2.29
N GLU A 17 7.73 3.81 2.04
CA GLU A 17 8.69 3.13 1.16
C GLU A 17 9.09 1.74 1.69
N LEU A 18 9.33 1.61 3.00
CA LEU A 18 9.72 0.34 3.61
C LEU A 18 8.62 -0.72 3.44
N GLU A 19 7.39 -0.36 3.78
CA GLU A 19 6.25 -1.29 3.73
C GLU A 19 5.85 -1.60 2.28
N MET A 20 5.94 -0.63 1.36
CA MET A 20 5.68 -0.84 -0.06
C MET A 20 6.71 -1.77 -0.70
N SER A 21 7.99 -1.62 -0.37
CA SER A 21 9.05 -2.51 -0.86
C SER A 21 8.80 -3.96 -0.42
N GLU A 22 8.38 -4.19 0.82
CA GLU A 22 8.03 -5.54 1.29
C GLU A 22 6.77 -6.10 0.60
N HIS A 23 5.82 -5.23 0.24
CA HIS A 23 4.57 -5.64 -0.39
C HIS A 23 4.66 -5.87 -1.90
N GLU A 24 5.62 -5.30 -2.61
CA GLU A 24 5.87 -5.65 -4.01
C GLU A 24 6.20 -7.14 -4.17
N ASP A 25 7.16 -7.63 -3.38
CA ASP A 25 7.53 -9.05 -3.38
C ASP A 25 6.33 -9.94 -3.01
N LYS A 26 5.52 -9.50 -2.04
CA LYS A 26 4.31 -10.21 -1.62
C LYS A 26 3.28 -10.29 -2.75
N PHE A 27 3.07 -9.19 -3.48
CA PHE A 27 2.15 -9.11 -4.62
C PHE A 27 2.48 -10.16 -5.68
N TRP A 28 3.74 -10.21 -6.12
CA TRP A 28 4.17 -11.17 -7.13
C TRP A 28 4.06 -12.62 -6.64
N ASN A 29 4.43 -12.88 -5.38
CA ASN A 29 4.30 -14.19 -4.78
C ASN A 29 2.83 -14.64 -4.70
N ASP A 30 1.91 -13.74 -4.35
CA ASP A 30 0.49 -14.08 -4.24
C ASP A 30 -0.17 -14.29 -5.60
N LEU A 31 0.19 -13.52 -6.63
CA LEU A 31 -0.24 -13.79 -8.01
C LEU A 31 0.25 -15.15 -8.50
N SER A 32 1.54 -15.45 -8.28
CA SER A 32 2.13 -16.73 -8.67
C SER A 32 1.45 -17.91 -7.97
N LYS A 33 1.08 -17.79 -6.69
CA LYS A 33 0.33 -18.83 -5.96
C LYS A 33 -1.05 -19.10 -6.56
N LYS A 34 -1.69 -18.09 -7.17
CA LYS A 34 -2.96 -18.25 -7.89
C LYS A 34 -2.77 -18.72 -9.34
N GLY A 35 -1.53 -18.95 -9.78
CA GLY A 35 -1.21 -19.44 -11.12
C GLY A 35 -0.90 -18.34 -12.14
N LEU A 36 -1.07 -17.07 -11.79
CA LEU A 36 -0.72 -15.95 -12.68
C LEU A 36 0.80 -15.74 -12.67
N THR A 37 1.48 -16.45 -13.57
CA THR A 37 2.93 -16.37 -13.81
C THR A 37 3.23 -15.69 -15.14
N SER A 38 4.51 -15.43 -15.44
CA SER A 38 4.97 -14.86 -16.72
C SER A 38 4.59 -15.68 -17.96
N GLU A 39 4.17 -16.93 -17.79
CA GLU A 39 3.69 -17.78 -18.89
C GLU A 39 2.26 -17.40 -19.31
N HIS A 40 1.49 -16.76 -18.43
CA HIS A 40 0.06 -16.48 -18.58
C HIS A 40 -0.24 -14.98 -18.74
N ILE A 41 0.66 -14.13 -18.27
CA ILE A 41 0.49 -12.67 -18.24
C ILE A 41 1.81 -11.95 -18.56
N ASP A 42 1.69 -10.79 -19.20
CA ASP A 42 2.81 -9.88 -19.38
C ASP A 42 3.08 -9.12 -18.07
N LEU A 43 4.09 -9.57 -17.32
CA LEU A 43 4.44 -8.99 -16.01
C LEU A 43 4.70 -7.47 -16.06
N PRO A 44 5.42 -6.92 -17.06
CA PRO A 44 5.58 -5.47 -17.19
C PRO A 44 4.25 -4.72 -17.31
N THR A 45 3.32 -5.21 -18.13
CA THR A 45 1.99 -4.60 -18.26
C THR A 45 1.22 -4.66 -16.94
N VAL A 46 1.25 -5.80 -16.23
CA VAL A 46 0.57 -5.93 -14.92
C VAL A 46 1.16 -4.96 -13.90
N PHE A 47 2.49 -4.84 -13.86
CA PHE A 47 3.18 -3.90 -12.99
C PHE A 47 2.75 -2.45 -13.28
N GLU A 48 2.83 -2.02 -14.54
CA GLU A 48 2.52 -0.63 -14.92
C GLU A 48 1.04 -0.26 -14.72
N ARG A 49 0.13 -1.18 -15.06
CA ARG A 49 -1.31 -0.89 -15.06
C ARG A 49 -1.96 -1.07 -13.69
N ASN A 50 -1.46 -1.99 -12.87
CA ASN A 50 -2.07 -2.31 -11.59
C ASN A 50 -1.19 -1.84 -10.44
N TYR A 51 0.03 -2.38 -10.32
CA TYR A 51 0.87 -2.13 -9.15
C TYR A 51 1.32 -0.66 -9.03
N VAL A 52 1.82 -0.06 -10.11
CA VAL A 52 2.25 1.35 -10.12
C VAL A 52 1.08 2.31 -9.86
N VAL A 53 -0.10 2.00 -10.41
CA VAL A 53 -1.32 2.79 -10.17
C VAL A 53 -1.72 2.71 -8.70
N PHE A 54 -1.74 1.50 -8.14
CA PHE A 54 -1.99 1.26 -6.72
C PHE A 54 -1.01 2.02 -5.82
N TYR A 55 0.29 1.90 -6.10
CA TYR A 55 1.35 2.58 -5.35
C TYR A 55 1.10 4.09 -5.29
N ARG A 56 0.88 4.73 -6.44
CA ARG A 56 0.66 6.19 -6.52
C ARG A 56 -0.62 6.62 -5.79
N GLN A 57 -1.72 5.90 -5.99
CA GLN A 57 -2.97 6.21 -5.29
C GLN A 57 -2.84 6.06 -3.78
N LEU A 58 -2.12 5.03 -3.33
CA LEU A 58 -1.88 4.80 -1.91
C LEU A 58 -0.95 5.86 -1.31
N GLU A 59 0.08 6.28 -2.04
CA GLU A 59 0.99 7.35 -1.65
C GLU A 59 0.23 8.67 -1.42
N ASP A 60 -0.58 9.08 -2.40
CA ASP A 60 -1.39 10.29 -2.33
C ASP A 60 -2.37 10.23 -1.16
N TYR A 61 -3.05 9.10 -1.00
CA TYR A 61 -3.97 8.87 0.11
C TYR A 61 -3.25 8.91 1.47
N TRP A 62 -2.07 8.32 1.56
CA TRP A 62 -1.28 8.31 2.78
C TRP A 62 -0.82 9.73 3.16
N LYS A 63 -0.33 10.51 2.20
CA LYS A 63 0.06 11.91 2.42
C LYS A 63 -1.11 12.76 2.95
N ASP A 64 -2.31 12.61 2.36
CA ASP A 64 -3.53 13.27 2.85
C ASP A 64 -3.88 12.84 4.29
N ARG A 65 -3.79 11.54 4.60
CA ARG A 65 -4.07 11.02 5.94
C ARG A 65 -3.07 11.50 6.98
N VAL A 66 -1.79 11.50 6.67
CA VAL A 66 -0.74 12.01 7.56
C VAL A 66 -0.96 13.50 7.81
N SER A 67 -1.35 14.27 6.79
CA SER A 67 -1.70 15.68 6.99
C SER A 67 -2.84 15.87 8.00
N LYS A 68 -3.86 15.01 7.98
CA LYS A 68 -4.96 15.04 8.96
C LYS A 68 -4.53 14.59 10.35
N TYR A 69 -3.72 13.54 10.43
CA TYR A 69 -3.17 13.06 11.70
C TYR A 69 -2.22 14.06 12.36
N LYS A 70 -1.61 14.99 11.60
CA LYS A 70 -0.86 16.11 12.16
C LYS A 70 -1.76 17.06 12.96
N ASP A 71 -2.98 17.32 12.47
CA ASP A 71 -3.95 18.19 13.14
C ASP A 71 -4.55 17.51 14.38
N ASP A 72 -4.85 16.21 14.27
CA ASP A 72 -5.41 15.41 15.38
C ASP A 72 -4.39 15.20 16.52
N MET A 73 -3.09 15.17 16.22
CA MET A 73 -2.03 14.92 17.23
C MET A 73 -2.03 15.96 18.36
N GLN A 74 -2.36 17.22 18.06
CA GLN A 74 -2.45 18.28 19.08
C GLN A 74 -3.74 18.19 19.90
N VAL A 75 -4.80 17.60 19.36
CA VAL A 75 -6.16 17.68 19.92
C VAL A 75 -6.54 16.42 20.71
N GLU A 76 -6.16 15.22 20.25
CA GLU A 76 -6.71 13.96 20.77
C GLU A 76 -5.78 13.22 21.77
N TYR A 77 -4.46 13.45 21.72
CA TYR A 77 -3.50 12.54 22.38
C TYR A 77 -2.44 13.18 23.29
N GLY A 78 -2.44 14.50 23.50
CA GLY A 78 -1.40 15.19 24.28
C GLY A 78 0.01 15.01 23.71
N CYS A 79 1.05 15.21 24.54
CA CYS A 79 2.47 15.12 24.16
C CYS A 79 2.95 13.66 23.89
N MET A 80 2.45 12.99 22.85
CA MET A 80 3.10 11.78 22.35
C MET A 80 4.53 12.10 21.90
N SER A 81 5.48 11.23 22.28
CA SER A 81 6.83 11.30 21.75
C SER A 81 6.86 10.91 20.26
N LEU A 82 7.91 11.33 19.54
CA LEU A 82 8.11 10.94 18.14
C LEU A 82 8.14 9.42 17.94
N ARG A 83 8.61 8.66 18.94
CA ARG A 83 8.64 7.19 18.88
C ARG A 83 7.24 6.61 18.92
N GLU A 84 6.39 7.07 19.84
CA GLU A 84 5.00 6.62 19.95
C GLU A 84 4.22 6.99 18.69
N TYR A 85 4.47 8.19 18.16
CA TYR A 85 3.85 8.63 16.91
C TYR A 85 4.28 7.78 15.70
N ARG A 86 5.56 7.39 15.62
CA ARG A 86 6.03 6.43 14.60
C ARG A 86 5.25 5.13 14.65
N SER A 87 5.10 4.54 15.84
CA SER A 87 4.35 3.31 16.03
C SER A 87 2.87 3.47 15.68
N TYR A 88 2.27 4.62 15.99
CA TYR A 88 0.92 4.94 15.59
C TYR A 88 0.76 4.99 14.07
N LEU A 89 1.61 5.76 13.38
CA LEU A 89 1.58 5.88 11.92
C LEU A 89 1.79 4.54 11.23
N MET A 90 2.77 3.73 11.66
CA MET A 90 2.99 2.39 11.12
C MET A 90 1.75 1.52 11.22
N LYS A 91 1.10 1.50 12.40
CA LYS A 91 -0.13 0.72 12.60
C LYS A 91 -1.27 1.20 11.69
N ARG A 92 -1.44 2.51 11.55
CA ARG A 92 -2.46 3.09 10.65
C ARG A 92 -2.17 2.78 9.19
N PHE A 93 -0.92 2.91 8.77
CA PHE A 93 -0.52 2.63 7.40
C PHE A 93 -0.78 1.17 7.04
N ARG A 94 -0.35 0.21 7.88
CA ARG A 94 -0.61 -1.22 7.66
C ARG A 94 -2.09 -1.55 7.52
N GLN A 95 -2.95 -0.96 8.37
CA GLN A 95 -4.40 -1.15 8.25
C GLN A 95 -4.95 -0.67 6.91
N ILE A 96 -4.46 0.47 6.40
CA ILE A 96 -4.86 1.00 5.10
C ILE A 96 -4.32 0.10 3.98
N LEU A 97 -3.04 -0.28 4.08
CA LEU A 97 -2.33 -1.09 3.12
C LEU A 97 -2.99 -2.46 2.95
N ASP A 98 -3.30 -3.16 4.03
CA ASP A 98 -3.98 -4.47 4.01
C ASP A 98 -5.32 -4.39 3.24
N LEU A 99 -6.15 -3.38 3.55
CA LEU A 99 -7.45 -3.20 2.89
C LEU A 99 -7.30 -2.92 1.38
N ARG A 100 -6.40 -2.01 1.02
CA ARG A 100 -6.21 -1.61 -0.39
C ARG A 100 -5.48 -2.70 -1.19
N TYR A 101 -4.64 -3.50 -0.55
CA TYR A 101 -3.93 -4.61 -1.17
C TYR A 101 -4.89 -5.75 -1.58
N GLU A 102 -5.90 -6.04 -0.76
CA GLU A 102 -6.95 -7.00 -1.14
C GLU A 102 -7.71 -6.55 -2.40
N GLU A 103 -7.98 -5.24 -2.52
CA GLU A 103 -8.60 -4.67 -3.72
C GLU A 103 -7.70 -4.83 -4.95
N LEU A 104 -6.40 -4.50 -4.84
CA LEU A 104 -5.42 -4.69 -5.92
C LEU A 104 -5.37 -6.14 -6.41
N LEU A 105 -5.30 -7.10 -5.48
CA LEU A 105 -5.26 -8.53 -5.83
C LEU A 105 -6.54 -8.99 -6.52
N ARG A 106 -7.70 -8.46 -6.11
CA ARG A 106 -8.99 -8.77 -6.72
C ARG A 106 -9.06 -8.19 -8.13
N GLU A 107 -8.72 -6.92 -8.32
CA GLU A 107 -8.75 -6.25 -9.62
C GLU A 107 -7.79 -6.90 -10.62
N THR A 108 -6.57 -7.20 -10.19
CA THR A 108 -5.59 -7.92 -11.03
C THR A 108 -6.12 -9.32 -11.40
N TRP A 109 -6.76 -10.02 -10.48
CA TRP A 109 -7.33 -11.33 -10.77
C TRP A 109 -8.53 -11.26 -11.72
N GLU A 110 -9.41 -10.27 -11.58
CA GLU A 110 -10.54 -10.05 -12.50
C GLU A 110 -10.03 -9.69 -13.91
N GLU A 111 -8.97 -8.88 -14.01
CA GLU A 111 -8.41 -8.46 -15.29
C GLU A 111 -7.65 -9.57 -16.02
N TYR A 112 -6.93 -10.45 -15.30
CA TYR A 112 -6.05 -11.44 -15.94
C TYR A 112 -6.42 -12.90 -15.66
N GLY A 113 -7.30 -13.20 -14.72
CA GLY A 113 -7.64 -14.58 -14.35
C GLY A 113 -8.23 -15.41 -15.49
N TRP A 114 -8.83 -14.76 -16.49
CA TRP A 114 -9.32 -15.41 -17.71
C TRP A 114 -8.18 -16.05 -18.54
N SER A 115 -6.94 -15.56 -18.42
CA SER A 115 -5.80 -16.12 -19.16
C SER A 115 -5.42 -17.52 -18.69
N LEU A 116 -5.87 -17.92 -17.49
CA LEU A 116 -5.70 -19.27 -16.96
C LEU A 116 -6.72 -20.29 -17.49
N GLY A 117 -7.63 -19.86 -18.38
CA GLY A 117 -8.58 -20.78 -19.00
C GLY A 117 -9.47 -21.52 -18.00
N ILE A 118 -9.74 -20.92 -16.83
CA ILE A 118 -10.80 -21.41 -15.95
C ILE A 118 -12.10 -21.10 -16.67
N GLU A 119 -12.56 -22.07 -17.46
CA GLU A 119 -13.96 -22.14 -17.87
C GLU A 119 -14.77 -22.08 -16.57
N GLU A 120 -15.41 -20.93 -16.30
CA GLU A 120 -16.56 -20.89 -15.42
C GLU A 120 -17.58 -21.87 -16.01
N GLY A 121 -17.58 -23.09 -15.45
CA GLY A 121 -18.52 -24.13 -15.81
C GLY A 121 -19.94 -23.56 -15.68
N LYS A 122 -20.62 -23.52 -16.82
CA LYS A 122 -22.05 -23.24 -16.96
C LYS A 122 -22.92 -24.08 -16.03
#